data_AF-A0AAE8QTC9-F1
#
_entry.id   AF-A0AAE8QTC9-F1
#
_cell.length_a   1.000
_cell.length_b   1.000
_cell.length_c   1.000
_cell.angle_alpha   90.00
_cell.angle_beta   90.00
_cell.angle_gamma   90.00
#
_symmetry.space_group_name_H-M   'P 1'
#
loop_
_entity.id
_entity.type
_entity.pdbx_description
1 polymer ?
#
loop_
_entity_poly.entity_id
_entity_poly.type
_entity_poly.pdbx_seq_one_letter_code
_entity_poly.pdbx_strand_id
1 'polypeptide(L)'
;MLQGWFLWFILFWVVVLISLMAIGGFFMFRKFLKALPKQDGKSDLDWQEYYLDKTVHLWGQAEKELLYELVSPVPELFRQVAKEKIAGKIGELALEEKAAAINNDLIIRGYIQATPKRDHKFLRKKLEQMQIDISPYEHLFE
;
A
#
# COMPACT_ATOMS: atom_id res chain seq x y z
N MET A 1 -0.17 -41.72 37.25
CA MET A 1 0.58 -40.63 37.91
C MET A 1 1.40 -39.93 36.84
N LEU A 2 1.25 -38.61 36.64
CA LEU A 2 2.06 -37.85 35.68
C LEU A 2 3.53 -37.87 36.16
N GLN A 3 4.45 -38.37 35.34
CA GLN A 3 5.89 -38.41 35.66
C GLN A 3 6.54 -37.03 35.45
N GLY A 4 7.58 -36.71 36.23
CA GLY A 4 8.21 -35.39 36.23
C GLY A 4 8.68 -34.88 34.86
N TRP A 5 9.22 -35.75 33.99
CA TRP A 5 9.64 -35.35 32.65
C TRP A 5 8.44 -34.94 31.75
N PHE A 6 7.31 -35.63 31.91
CA PHE A 6 6.08 -35.32 31.16
C PHE A 6 5.44 -34.02 31.65
N LEU A 7 5.57 -33.69 32.95
CA LEU A 7 5.17 -32.38 33.48
C LEU A 7 6.03 -31.24 32.89
N TRP A 8 7.35 -31.43 32.78
CA TRP A 8 8.23 -30.46 32.10
C TRP A 8 7.90 -30.31 30.61
N PHE A 9 7.56 -31.41 29.94
CA PHE A 9 7.10 -31.38 28.54
C PHE A 9 5.80 -30.56 28.38
N ILE A 10 4.82 -30.76 29.27
CA ILE A 10 3.58 -29.97 29.26
C ILE A 10 3.89 -28.49 29.53
N LEU A 11 4.71 -28.18 30.55
CA LEU A 11 5.07 -26.81 30.89
C LEU A 11 5.76 -26.08 29.72
N PHE A 12 6.68 -26.77 29.04
CA PHE A 12 7.31 -26.26 27.82
C PHE A 12 6.26 -25.87 26.77
N TRP A 13 5.32 -26.76 26.46
CA TRP A 13 4.29 -26.48 25.45
C TRP A 13 3.34 -25.36 25.86
N VAL A 14 2.98 -25.24 27.14
CA VAL A 14 2.18 -24.11 27.64
C VAL A 14 2.89 -22.78 27.36
N VAL A 15 4.19 -22.68 27.70
CA VAL A 15 4.97 -21.46 27.45
C VAL A 15 5.12 -21.18 25.95
N VAL A 16 5.38 -22.22 25.14
CA VAL A 16 5.49 -22.09 23.68
C VAL A 16 4.18 -21.60 23.07
N LEU A 17 3.05 -22.20 23.43
CA LEU A 17 1.74 -21.82 22.88
C LEU A 17 1.33 -20.41 23.27
N ILE A 18 1.53 -20.01 24.53
CA ILE A 18 1.29 -18.65 24.99
C ILE A 18 2.18 -17.66 24.22
N SER A 19 3.46 -18.00 24.02
CA SER A 19 4.39 -17.13 23.28
C SER A 19 3.99 -16.97 21.82
N LEU A 20 3.64 -18.07 21.13
CA LEU A 20 3.16 -18.02 19.75
C LEU A 20 1.86 -17.23 19.62
N MET A 21 0.93 -17.40 20.57
CA MET A 21 -0.32 -16.65 20.60
C MET A 21 -0.08 -15.16 20.85
N ALA A 22 0.82 -14.80 21.77
CA ALA A 22 1.19 -13.41 22.03
C ALA A 22 1.86 -12.74 20.82
N ILE A 23 2.78 -13.44 20.16
CA ILE A 23 3.44 -12.95 18.93
C ILE A 23 2.41 -12.76 17.82
N GLY A 24 1.58 -13.78 17.55
CA GLY A 24 0.51 -13.70 16.54
C GLY A 24 -0.49 -12.58 16.83
N GLY A 25 -0.91 -12.47 18.09
CA GLY A 25 -1.76 -11.40 18.59
C GLY A 25 -1.15 -10.02 18.39
N PHE A 26 0.14 -9.83 18.69
CA PHE A 26 0.85 -8.56 18.48
C PHE A 26 0.85 -8.12 17.01
N PHE A 27 1.13 -9.03 16.07
CA PHE A 27 1.10 -8.70 14.63
C PHE A 27 -0.30 -8.33 14.14
N MET A 28 -1.31 -9.11 14.56
CA MET A 28 -2.70 -8.83 14.22
C MET A 28 -3.18 -7.51 14.83
N PHE A 29 -2.83 -7.23 16.08
CA PHE A 29 -3.21 -6.00 16.76
C PHE A 29 -2.58 -4.76 16.11
N ARG A 30 -1.30 -4.83 15.73
CA ARG A 30 -0.65 -3.74 14.97
C ARG A 30 -1.32 -3.48 13.62
N LYS A 31 -1.76 -4.52 12.92
CA LYS A 31 -2.52 -4.39 11.67
C LYS A 31 -3.91 -3.80 11.93
N PHE A 32 -4.57 -4.24 12.99
CA PHE A 32 -5.89 -3.74 13.40
C PHE A 32 -5.86 -2.25 13.75
N LEU A 33 -4.85 -1.78 14.49
CA LEU A 33 -4.70 -0.35 14.82
C LEU A 33 -4.63 0.56 13.58
N LYS A 34 -4.18 0.04 12.43
CA LYS A 34 -4.15 0.79 11.15
C LYS A 34 -5.50 0.83 10.44
N ALA A 35 -6.40 -0.10 10.77
CA ALA A 35 -7.75 -0.14 10.21
C ALA A 35 -8.74 0.66 11.06
N LEU A 36 -8.34 1.14 12.24
CA LEU A 36 -9.18 1.99 13.05
C LEU A 36 -9.41 3.35 12.35
N PRO A 37 -10.62 3.91 12.48
CA PRO A 37 -10.89 5.25 11.97
C PRO A 37 -9.99 6.27 12.66
N LYS A 38 -9.57 7.28 11.89
CA LYS A 38 -8.81 8.42 12.41
C LYS A 38 -9.75 9.39 13.13
N GLN A 39 -9.23 10.57 13.50
CA GLN A 39 -9.99 11.61 14.22
C GLN A 39 -11.26 12.07 13.50
N ASP A 40 -11.29 11.91 12.17
CA ASP A 40 -12.40 12.25 11.28
C ASP A 40 -13.43 11.11 11.12
N GLY A 41 -13.24 9.98 11.80
CA GLY A 41 -14.13 8.82 11.71
C GLY A 41 -13.90 7.93 10.49
N LYS A 42 -12.89 8.21 9.65
CA LYS A 42 -12.57 7.43 8.44
C LYS A 42 -11.21 6.74 8.57
N SER A 43 -11.13 5.51 8.07
CA SER A 43 -9.86 4.78 7.92
C SER A 43 -9.11 5.22 6.67
N ASP A 44 -7.85 4.80 6.53
CA ASP A 44 -7.08 5.01 5.29
C ASP A 44 -7.77 4.43 4.05
N LEU A 45 -8.48 3.30 4.21
CA LEU A 45 -9.20 2.66 3.13
C LEU A 45 -10.45 3.45 2.72
N ASP A 46 -11.17 4.01 3.69
CA ASP A 46 -12.36 4.85 3.41
C ASP A 46 -11.96 6.13 2.65
N TRP A 47 -10.80 6.70 2.97
CA TRP A 47 -10.24 7.83 2.22
C TRP A 47 -9.80 7.43 0.81
N GLN A 48 -9.15 6.28 0.67
CA GLN A 48 -8.77 5.74 -0.63
C GLN A 48 -10.00 5.56 -1.55
N GLU A 49 -11.06 4.94 -1.04
CA GLU A 49 -12.33 4.75 -1.76
C GLU A 49 -12.97 6.09 -2.14
N TYR A 50 -13.02 7.03 -1.18
CA TYR A 50 -13.51 8.38 -1.43
C TYR A 50 -12.78 9.08 -2.59
N TYR A 51 -11.45 9.02 -2.62
CA TYR A 51 -10.66 9.64 -3.70
C TYR A 51 -10.86 8.95 -5.05
N LEU A 52 -10.97 7.62 -5.06
CA LEU A 52 -11.25 6.86 -6.28
C LEU A 52 -12.62 7.26 -6.87
N ASP A 53 -13.67 7.25 -6.06
CA ASP A 53 -15.03 7.60 -6.49
C ASP A 53 -15.11 9.03 -7.02
N LYS A 54 -14.42 9.96 -6.35
CA LYS A 54 -14.42 11.37 -6.74
C LYS A 54 -13.56 11.66 -7.96
N THR A 55 -12.66 10.78 -8.36
CA THR A 55 -11.75 11.04 -9.48
C THR A 55 -11.90 10.09 -10.65
N VAL A 56 -12.68 9.01 -10.54
CA VAL A 56 -12.86 7.99 -11.60
C VAL A 56 -13.23 8.59 -12.97
N HIS A 57 -14.00 9.68 -12.98
CA HIS A 57 -14.43 10.37 -14.19
C HIS A 57 -13.34 11.25 -14.83
N LEU A 58 -12.27 11.56 -14.10
CA LEU A 58 -11.11 12.32 -14.58
C LEU A 58 -10.11 11.45 -15.35
N TRP A 59 -10.25 10.12 -15.29
CA TRP A 59 -9.34 9.17 -15.92
C TRP A 59 -9.74 8.88 -17.36
N GLY A 60 -8.87 9.24 -18.30
CA GLY A 60 -8.92 8.76 -19.68
C GLY A 60 -8.40 7.33 -19.82
N GLN A 61 -8.49 6.80 -21.04
CA GLN A 61 -8.07 5.43 -21.32
C GLN A 61 -6.54 5.28 -21.28
N ALA A 62 -5.80 6.24 -21.83
CA ALA A 62 -4.33 6.22 -21.85
C ALA A 62 -3.74 6.26 -20.44
N GLU A 63 -4.35 7.02 -19.52
CA GLU A 63 -3.94 7.13 -18.13
C GLU A 63 -4.15 5.82 -17.36
N LYS A 64 -5.27 5.14 -17.64
CA LYS A 64 -5.56 3.81 -17.06
C LYS A 64 -4.57 2.76 -17.55
N GLU A 65 -4.22 2.81 -18.83
CA GLU A 65 -3.22 1.92 -19.43
C GLU A 65 -1.81 2.21 -18.87
N LEU A 66 -1.44 3.47 -18.72
CA LEU A 66 -0.18 3.87 -18.09
C LEU A 66 -0.10 3.35 -16.65
N LEU A 67 -1.16 3.54 -15.85
CA LEU A 67 -1.21 3.00 -14.49
C LEU A 67 -1.07 1.47 -14.48
N TYR A 68 -1.76 0.78 -15.40
CA TYR A 68 -1.67 -0.68 -15.52
C TYR A 68 -0.24 -1.14 -15.83
N GLU A 69 0.44 -0.44 -16.74
CA GLU A 69 1.82 -0.72 -17.10
C GLU A 69 2.78 -0.47 -15.93
N LEU A 70 2.60 0.64 -15.19
CA LEU A 70 3.42 0.96 -14.01
C LEU A 70 3.32 -0.12 -12.93
N VAL A 71 2.15 -0.74 -12.74
CA VAL A 71 1.95 -1.82 -11.76
C VAL A 71 2.26 -3.22 -12.29
N SER A 72 2.64 -3.37 -13.55
CA SER A 72 3.00 -4.68 -14.15
C SER A 72 4.08 -5.48 -13.40
N PRO A 73 5.10 -4.86 -12.73
CA PRO A 73 6.09 -5.62 -11.97
C PRO A 73 5.51 -6.27 -10.70
N VAL A 74 4.33 -5.86 -10.25
CA VAL A 74 3.67 -6.41 -9.07
C VAL A 74 3.09 -7.79 -9.41
N PRO A 75 3.31 -8.81 -8.55
CA PRO A 75 2.71 -10.13 -8.74
C PRO A 75 1.20 -10.03 -8.86
N GLU A 76 0.60 -10.88 -9.70
CA GLU A 76 -0.81 -10.80 -10.08
C GLU A 76 -1.76 -10.78 -8.87
N LEU A 77 -1.49 -11.61 -7.86
CA LEU A 77 -2.26 -11.68 -6.61
C LEU A 77 -2.33 -10.35 -5.83
N PHE A 78 -1.38 -9.45 -6.04
CA PHE A 78 -1.30 -8.16 -5.34
C PHE A 78 -1.49 -6.95 -6.26
N ARG A 79 -1.56 -7.17 -7.58
CA ARG A 79 -1.57 -6.08 -8.57
C ARG A 79 -2.79 -5.19 -8.43
N GLN A 80 -3.96 -5.76 -8.18
CA GLN A 80 -5.20 -4.99 -8.00
C GLN A 80 -5.10 -4.06 -6.78
N VAL A 81 -4.63 -4.58 -5.65
CA VAL A 81 -4.46 -3.80 -4.41
C VAL A 81 -3.44 -2.68 -4.59
N ALA A 82 -2.32 -2.96 -5.27
CA ALA A 82 -1.32 -1.93 -5.59
C ALA A 82 -1.89 -0.85 -6.50
N LYS A 83 -2.62 -1.24 -7.55
CA LYS A 83 -3.28 -0.33 -8.49
C LYS A 83 -4.27 0.58 -7.79
N GLU A 84 -5.16 0.04 -6.96
CA GLU A 84 -6.15 0.84 -6.21
C GLU A 84 -5.48 1.80 -5.24
N LYS A 85 -4.44 1.36 -4.54
CA LYS A 85 -3.67 2.21 -3.64
C LYS A 85 -3.02 3.39 -4.38
N ILE A 86 -2.38 3.12 -5.52
CA ILE A 86 -1.73 4.15 -6.34
C ILE A 86 -2.79 5.08 -6.95
N ALA A 87 -3.87 4.54 -7.51
CA ALA A 87 -4.98 5.32 -8.06
C ALA A 87 -5.66 6.20 -7.01
N GLY A 88 -5.84 5.72 -5.79
CA GLY A 88 -6.36 6.53 -4.68
C GLY A 88 -5.45 7.70 -4.34
N LYS A 89 -4.12 7.50 -4.37
CA LYS A 89 -3.15 8.59 -4.15
C LYS A 89 -3.12 9.60 -5.29
N ILE A 90 -3.23 9.13 -6.53
CA ILE A 90 -3.38 10.01 -7.71
C ILE A 90 -4.68 10.81 -7.60
N GLY A 91 -5.77 10.17 -7.16
CA GLY A 91 -7.05 10.83 -6.93
C GLY A 91 -6.99 11.90 -5.84
N GLU A 92 -6.29 11.62 -4.74
CA GLU A 92 -6.02 12.60 -3.68
C GLU A 92 -5.32 13.85 -4.24
N LEU A 93 -4.20 13.67 -4.95
CA LEU A 93 -3.45 14.78 -5.57
C LEU A 93 -4.31 15.57 -6.56
N ALA A 94 -5.10 14.87 -7.37
CA ALA A 94 -5.98 15.50 -8.36
C ALA A 94 -7.07 16.36 -7.71
N LEU A 95 -7.64 15.94 -6.57
CA LEU A 95 -8.61 16.75 -5.84
C LEU A 95 -7.95 17.94 -5.14
N GLU A 96 -6.78 17.74 -4.51
CA GLU A 96 -6.01 18.81 -3.87
C GLU A 96 -5.67 19.94 -4.86
N GLU A 97 -5.28 19.56 -6.08
CA GLU A 97 -4.90 20.49 -7.16
C GLU A 97 -6.08 20.96 -8.01
N LYS A 98 -7.30 20.46 -7.74
CA LYS A 98 -8.52 20.73 -8.53
C LYS A 98 -8.30 20.44 -10.02
N ALA A 99 -7.61 19.35 -10.32
CA ALA A 99 -7.29 18.96 -11.68
C ALA A 99 -8.56 18.64 -12.48
N ALA A 100 -8.64 19.16 -13.71
CA ALA A 100 -9.75 18.90 -14.61
C ALA A 100 -9.68 17.50 -15.27
N ALA A 101 -8.49 16.89 -15.29
CA ALA A 101 -8.24 15.54 -15.79
C ALA A 101 -6.97 14.98 -15.13
N ILE A 102 -6.87 13.65 -15.05
CA ILE A 102 -5.61 13.00 -14.66
C ILE A 102 -4.61 13.15 -15.80
N ASN A 103 -3.40 13.60 -15.48
CA ASN A 103 -2.31 13.72 -16.45
C ASN A 103 -1.11 12.88 -16.01
N ASN A 104 -0.11 12.76 -16.88
CA ASN A 104 1.10 11.96 -16.59
C ASN A 104 1.80 12.43 -15.32
N ASP A 105 1.87 13.74 -15.08
CA ASP A 105 2.53 14.30 -13.91
C ASP A 105 1.90 13.81 -12.59
N LEU A 106 0.57 13.90 -12.47
CA LEU A 106 -0.17 13.36 -11.33
C LEU A 106 0.05 11.86 -11.15
N ILE A 107 0.10 11.11 -12.25
CA ILE A 107 0.33 9.66 -12.22
C ILE A 107 1.73 9.34 -11.66
N ILE A 108 2.77 10.00 -12.15
CA ILE A 108 4.15 9.73 -11.69
C ILE A 108 4.33 10.15 -10.22
N ARG A 109 3.82 11.33 -9.84
CA ARG A 109 3.86 11.78 -8.43
C ARG A 109 3.09 10.85 -7.51
N GLY A 110 1.88 10.46 -7.89
CA GLY A 110 1.07 9.52 -7.11
C GLY A 110 1.70 8.13 -7.02
N TYR A 111 2.34 7.66 -8.09
CA TYR A 111 3.07 6.39 -8.11
C TYR A 111 4.25 6.40 -7.14
N ILE A 112 5.06 7.46 -7.12
CA ILE A 112 6.18 7.61 -6.19
C ILE A 112 5.71 7.70 -4.74
N GLN A 113 4.73 8.56 -4.46
CA GLN A 113 4.23 8.81 -3.10
C GLN A 113 3.44 7.63 -2.51
N ALA A 114 2.75 6.84 -3.34
CA ALA A 114 2.02 5.65 -2.87
C ALA A 114 2.95 4.45 -2.58
N THR A 115 4.14 4.44 -3.21
CA THR A 115 5.10 3.33 -3.12
C THR A 115 5.94 3.47 -1.85
N PRO A 116 6.03 2.41 -1.01
CA PRO A 116 6.90 2.43 0.17
C PRO A 116 8.37 2.67 -0.21
N LYS A 117 9.12 3.43 0.61
CA LYS A 117 10.53 3.77 0.37
C LYS A 117 11.42 2.56 0.06
N ARG A 118 11.19 1.43 0.76
CA ARG A 118 11.93 0.16 0.53
C ARG A 118 11.76 -0.40 -0.89
N ASP A 119 10.67 -0.05 -1.57
CA ASP A 119 10.29 -0.58 -2.88
C ASP A 119 10.67 0.41 -4.02
N HIS A 120 11.20 1.60 -3.69
CA HIS A 120 11.60 2.63 -4.68
C HIS A 120 12.64 2.15 -5.69
N LYS A 121 13.47 1.16 -5.33
CA LYS A 121 14.42 0.54 -6.28
C LYS A 121 13.69 -0.07 -7.49
N PHE A 122 12.57 -0.77 -7.27
CA PHE A 122 11.78 -1.36 -8.35
C PHE A 122 11.03 -0.31 -9.14
N LEU A 123 10.53 0.72 -8.44
CA LEU A 123 9.86 1.87 -9.06
C LEU A 123 10.78 2.58 -10.05
N ARG A 124 11.99 2.97 -9.62
CA ARG A 124 12.97 3.65 -10.49
C ARG A 124 13.32 2.81 -11.71
N LYS A 125 13.57 1.51 -11.51
CA LYS A 125 13.84 0.58 -12.62
C LYS A 125 12.68 0.55 -13.62
N LYS A 126 11.43 0.57 -13.15
CA LYS A 126 10.26 0.56 -14.05
C LYS A 126 10.13 1.87 -14.82
N LEU A 127 10.32 3.01 -14.16
CA LEU A 127 10.29 4.32 -14.82
C LEU A 127 11.41 4.46 -15.87
N GLU A 128 12.60 3.98 -15.56
CA GLU A 128 13.74 3.93 -16.49
C GLU A 128 13.44 3.05 -17.71
N GLN A 129 12.85 1.86 -17.51
CA GLN A 129 12.42 0.97 -18.60
C GLN A 129 11.39 1.64 -19.52
N MET A 130 10.55 2.50 -18.96
CA MET A 130 9.54 3.27 -19.70
C MET A 130 10.08 4.58 -20.27
N GLN A 131 11.38 4.87 -20.09
CA GLN A 131 12.04 6.09 -20.54
C GLN A 131 11.41 7.37 -19.98
N ILE A 132 10.90 7.30 -18.75
CA ILE A 132 10.32 8.45 -18.05
C ILE A 132 11.43 9.18 -17.29
N ASP A 133 11.62 10.47 -17.59
CA ASP A 133 12.57 11.31 -16.86
C ASP A 133 12.10 11.54 -15.43
N ILE A 134 12.92 11.12 -14.47
CA ILE A 134 12.64 11.24 -13.04
C ILE A 134 13.24 12.50 -12.42
N SER A 135 14.06 13.26 -13.16
CA SER A 135 14.74 14.45 -12.66
C SER A 135 13.80 15.46 -11.97
N PRO A 136 12.59 15.74 -12.50
CA PRO A 136 11.64 16.65 -11.83
C PRO A 136 11.10 16.11 -10.49
N TYR A 137 11.13 14.79 -10.30
CA TYR A 137 10.50 14.08 -9.20
C TYR A 137 11.47 13.60 -8.13
N GLU A 138 12.76 13.88 -8.28
CA GLU A 138 13.81 13.35 -7.40
C GLU A 138 13.56 13.69 -5.92
N HIS A 139 13.00 14.88 -5.66
CA HIS A 139 12.60 15.36 -4.33
C HIS A 139 11.51 14.49 -3.66
N LEU A 140 10.76 13.69 -4.41
CA LEU A 140 9.72 12.80 -3.88
C LEU A 140 10.26 11.46 -3.37
N PHE A 141 11.55 11.18 -3.59
CA PHE A 141 12.20 9.95 -3.15
C PHE A 141 12.88 10.06 -1.78
N GLU A 142 12.86 11.24 -1.15
CA GLU A 142 13.47 11.51 0.16
C GLU A 142 12.71 10.89 1.35
#